data_AF-A0A914XTJ0-F1
#
_entry.id   AF-A0A914XTJ0-F1
#
_cell.length_a   1.000
_cell.length_b   1.000
_cell.length_c   1.000
_cell.angle_alpha   90.00
_cell.angle_beta   90.00
_cell.angle_gamma   90.00
#
_symmetry.space_group_name_H-M   'P 1'
#
loop_
_entity.id
_entity.type
_entity.pdbx_description
1 polymer ?
#
loop_
_entity_poly.entity_id
_entity_poly.type
_entity_poly.pdbx_seq_one_letter_code
_entity_poly.pdbx_strand_id
1 'polypeptide(L)'
;MKLVVRFVLLLSAYCAVIDSIEVTNQRPSISDDGPINWNQRAAALVTTLNTNWYSSDLRQWTKLNGDPLGVWHTWNGLEAMIDYSNYSGDSNFDKMSFDVAGNFVLLAQAMSYYDDDALWAGIALVKAYRKSPSVFYITGAKGVFDELVGYWDSKCNGGVWWSHEKTYKNAITNELFLMLAIDLYEETGDVNYYNWAIREYNWFLASGMLNSDNLINDGLTDQCVTNNGTTWTYNQGVILGGLAGLARINPGNASTYLNLADKIVRAVAAHLTMNSSEGKAILKESVVDGEDGEQFKGIFMRYLAQLIAVTTDASRKAAYAQLILDSADYVWNNAKNNQNEVSAVWIGQRHDPPWYDAIAQISAIDLMNAAIYASKSMPQF
;
A
#
# COMPACT_ATOMS: atom_id res chain seq x y z
N MET A 1 -13.20 32.85 5.97
CA MET A 1 -14.04 32.28 7.06
C MET A 1 -15.52 32.06 6.70
N LYS A 2 -16.22 33.00 6.03
CA LYS A 2 -17.64 32.80 5.65
C LYS A 2 -17.90 31.88 4.44
N LEU A 3 -16.89 31.59 3.61
CA LEU A 3 -17.01 30.67 2.47
C LEU A 3 -16.92 29.18 2.89
N VAL A 4 -16.10 28.88 3.90
CA VAL A 4 -15.86 27.50 4.41
C VAL A 4 -17.13 26.91 5.05
N VAL A 5 -17.92 27.72 5.75
CA VAL A 5 -19.13 27.27 6.45
C VAL A 5 -20.29 26.92 5.49
N ARG A 6 -20.35 27.51 4.30
CA ARG A 6 -21.37 27.17 3.28
C ARG A 6 -21.03 25.90 2.49
N PHE A 7 -19.78 25.47 2.46
CA PHE A 7 -19.34 24.25 1.76
C PHE A 7 -19.59 22.97 2.57
N VAL A 8 -19.48 23.03 3.91
CA VAL A 8 -19.75 21.89 4.80
C VAL A 8 -21.23 21.44 4.75
N LEU A 9 -22.16 22.38 4.51
CA LEU A 9 -23.61 22.10 4.49
C LEU A 9 -24.11 21.50 3.17
N LEU A 10 -23.35 21.56 2.08
CA LEU A 10 -23.74 20.97 0.79
C LEU A 10 -23.33 19.50 0.65
N LEU A 11 -22.35 19.03 1.44
CA LEU A 11 -21.90 17.63 1.44
C LEU A 11 -22.75 16.71 2.31
N SER A 12 -23.40 17.22 3.36
CA SER A 12 -24.35 16.42 4.17
C SER A 12 -25.57 15.95 3.38
N ALA A 13 -25.87 16.59 2.24
CA ALA A 13 -27.00 16.22 1.38
C ALA A 13 -26.67 15.16 0.32
N TYR A 14 -25.39 14.90 0.02
CA TYR A 14 -24.98 13.90 -0.99
C TYR A 14 -24.59 12.54 -0.42
N CYS A 15 -24.26 12.48 0.88
CA CYS A 15 -24.06 11.20 1.60
C CYS A 15 -25.38 10.55 2.06
N ALA A 16 -26.54 11.19 1.85
CA ALA A 16 -27.83 10.75 2.36
C ALA A 16 -28.68 10.01 1.31
N VAL A 17 -28.14 8.95 0.69
CA VAL A 17 -28.98 7.89 0.07
C VAL A 17 -28.24 6.54 0.11
N ILE A 18 -27.94 6.01 1.30
CA ILE A 18 -27.86 4.55 1.54
C ILE A 18 -28.27 4.32 3.00
N ASP A 19 -29.59 4.31 3.24
CA ASP A 19 -30.13 3.85 4.52
C ASP A 19 -30.00 2.32 4.63
N SER A 20 -29.48 1.90 5.79
CA SER A 20 -29.42 0.55 6.36
C SER A 20 -28.92 -0.58 5.45
N ILE A 21 -27.59 -0.78 5.43
CA ILE A 21 -27.01 -2.12 5.28
C ILE A 21 -26.56 -2.54 6.67
N GLU A 22 -27.29 -3.46 7.30
CA GLU A 22 -26.78 -4.18 8.47
C GLU A 22 -25.56 -4.99 8.00
N VAL A 23 -24.38 -4.58 8.42
CA VAL A 23 -23.18 -5.42 8.31
C VAL A 23 -23.44 -6.60 9.23
N THR A 24 -23.59 -7.79 8.65
CA THR A 24 -23.77 -9.01 9.43
C THR A 24 -22.51 -9.24 10.27
N ASN A 25 -22.60 -8.96 11.57
CA ASN A 25 -21.52 -9.16 12.55
C ASN A 25 -21.13 -10.65 12.78
N GLN A 26 -21.62 -11.58 11.95
CA GLN A 26 -21.25 -12.99 12.05
C GLN A 26 -19.97 -13.25 11.29
N ARG A 27 -18.89 -13.52 12.04
CA ARG A 27 -17.62 -13.99 11.47
C ARG A 27 -17.86 -15.33 10.77
N PRO A 28 -17.50 -15.49 9.48
CA PRO A 28 -17.62 -16.77 8.81
C PRO A 28 -16.76 -17.81 9.53
N SER A 29 -17.35 -18.95 9.92
CA SER A 29 -16.54 -20.13 10.25
C SER A 29 -16.01 -20.70 8.94
N ILE A 30 -14.70 -20.59 8.71
CA ILE A 30 -14.06 -21.13 7.51
C ILE A 30 -13.58 -22.53 7.83
N SER A 31 -14.04 -23.51 7.05
CA SER A 31 -13.48 -24.85 7.05
C SER A 31 -12.14 -24.82 6.33
N ASP A 32 -11.07 -25.24 6.99
CA ASP A 32 -9.76 -25.46 6.35
C ASP A 32 -9.72 -26.80 5.57
N ASP A 33 -10.80 -27.59 5.62
CA ASP A 33 -10.96 -28.80 4.81
C ASP A 33 -11.36 -28.44 3.36
N GLY A 34 -10.46 -28.67 2.39
CA GLY A 34 -10.71 -28.48 0.95
C GLY A 34 -9.65 -27.63 0.24
N PRO A 35 -9.83 -27.33 -1.07
CA PRO A 35 -8.93 -26.43 -1.79
C PRO A 35 -9.01 -25.01 -1.22
N ILE A 36 -7.86 -24.32 -1.16
CA ILE A 36 -7.77 -22.96 -0.60
C ILE A 36 -8.68 -22.00 -1.39
N ASN A 37 -9.58 -21.31 -0.67
CA ASN A 37 -10.39 -20.24 -1.22
C ASN A 37 -9.89 -18.87 -0.73
N TRP A 38 -9.10 -18.21 -1.58
CA TRP A 38 -8.51 -16.90 -1.24
C TRP A 38 -9.55 -15.79 -1.04
N ASN A 39 -10.68 -15.82 -1.75
CA ASN A 39 -11.75 -14.84 -1.55
C ASN A 39 -12.37 -14.99 -0.15
N GLN A 40 -12.60 -16.23 0.29
CA GLN A 40 -13.15 -16.49 1.61
C GLN A 40 -12.18 -16.08 2.73
N ARG A 41 -10.88 -16.38 2.57
CA ARG A 41 -9.83 -15.94 3.52
C ARG A 41 -9.77 -14.41 3.62
N ALA A 42 -9.75 -13.71 2.49
CA ALA A 42 -9.76 -12.24 2.45
C ALA A 42 -11.03 -11.66 3.11
N ALA A 43 -12.21 -12.21 2.78
CA ALA A 43 -13.49 -11.77 3.34
C ALA A 43 -13.52 -11.88 4.86
N ALA A 44 -12.96 -12.96 5.43
CA ALA A 44 -12.85 -13.10 6.87
C ALA A 44 -11.93 -12.06 7.50
N LEU A 45 -10.77 -11.76 6.89
CA LEU A 45 -9.87 -10.74 7.42
C LEU A 45 -10.47 -9.34 7.36
N VAL A 46 -11.16 -9.01 6.26
CA VAL A 46 -11.88 -7.74 6.07
C VAL A 46 -13.03 -7.62 7.06
N THR A 47 -13.80 -8.68 7.26
CA THR A 47 -14.86 -8.71 8.29
C THR A 47 -14.27 -8.48 9.67
N THR A 48 -13.17 -9.13 10.03
CA THR A 48 -12.51 -8.92 11.32
C THR A 48 -11.99 -7.49 11.47
N LEU A 49 -11.37 -6.92 10.43
CA LEU A 49 -10.91 -5.53 10.47
C LEU A 49 -12.05 -4.58 10.86
N ASN A 50 -13.17 -4.69 10.15
CA ASN A 50 -14.28 -3.77 10.31
C ASN A 50 -15.11 -4.03 11.58
N THR A 51 -15.24 -5.29 12.02
CA THR A 51 -15.93 -5.61 13.28
C THR A 51 -15.17 -5.13 14.50
N ASN A 52 -13.84 -5.21 14.49
CA ASN A 52 -13.04 -4.94 15.68
C ASN A 52 -12.56 -3.49 15.78
N TRP A 53 -12.22 -2.86 14.65
CA TRP A 53 -11.50 -1.60 14.66
C TRP A 53 -12.17 -0.49 13.86
N TYR A 54 -13.27 -0.72 13.13
CA TYR A 54 -13.95 0.38 12.43
C TYR A 54 -14.90 1.13 13.36
N SER A 55 -14.74 2.46 13.43
CA SER A 55 -15.67 3.35 14.13
C SER A 55 -16.54 4.10 13.14
N SER A 56 -17.86 3.89 13.20
CA SER A 56 -18.83 4.64 12.39
C SER A 56 -18.85 6.12 12.73
N ASP A 57 -18.61 6.47 13.99
CA ASP A 57 -18.64 7.85 14.49
C ASP A 57 -17.42 8.62 13.99
N LEU A 58 -16.25 7.98 13.99
CA LEU A 58 -15.01 8.57 13.50
C LEU A 58 -14.82 8.41 11.98
N ARG A 59 -15.61 7.53 11.34
CA ARG A 59 -15.51 7.16 9.92
C ARG A 59 -14.09 6.76 9.53
N GLN A 60 -13.47 5.93 10.37
CA GLN A 60 -12.11 5.39 10.19
C GLN A 60 -11.87 4.19 11.10
N TRP A 61 -10.76 3.50 10.87
CA TRP A 61 -10.27 2.49 11.79
C TRP A 61 -9.60 3.12 13.02
N THR A 62 -9.54 2.37 14.11
CA THR A 62 -9.01 2.80 15.40
C THR A 62 -7.88 1.90 15.88
N LYS A 63 -7.04 2.44 16.76
CA LYS A 63 -6.11 1.66 17.58
C LYS A 63 -6.89 0.83 18.61
N LEU A 64 -6.18 -0.06 19.32
CA LEU A 64 -6.78 -0.92 20.37
C LEU A 64 -7.42 -0.15 21.52
N ASN A 65 -6.92 1.05 21.83
CA ASN A 65 -7.48 1.93 22.86
C ASN A 65 -8.70 2.76 22.38
N GLY A 66 -9.12 2.59 21.12
CA GLY A 66 -10.23 3.33 20.51
C GLY A 66 -9.85 4.68 19.90
N ASP A 67 -8.58 5.10 20.01
CA ASP A 67 -8.11 6.33 19.35
C ASP A 67 -8.09 6.17 17.82
N PRO A 68 -8.22 7.27 17.06
CA PRO A 68 -8.02 7.26 15.61
C PRO A 68 -6.72 6.55 15.20
N LEU A 69 -6.80 5.71 14.16
CA LEU A 69 -5.61 5.14 13.54
C LEU A 69 -4.75 6.26 12.91
N GLY A 70 -3.44 6.02 12.78
CA GLY A 70 -2.55 6.96 12.09
C GLY A 70 -3.06 7.28 10.68
N VAL A 71 -2.78 8.50 10.20
CA VAL A 71 -3.37 8.98 8.95
C VAL A 71 -2.89 8.16 7.75
N TRP A 72 -1.58 7.91 7.61
CA TRP A 72 -1.06 7.08 6.52
C TRP A 72 -1.48 5.60 6.60
N HIS A 73 -1.61 5.07 7.83
CA HIS A 73 -2.19 3.74 8.08
C HIS A 73 -3.64 3.67 7.59
N THR A 74 -4.42 4.74 7.82
CA THR A 74 -5.81 4.84 7.35
C THR A 74 -5.89 4.89 5.82
N TRP A 75 -4.97 5.59 5.16
CA TRP A 75 -4.89 5.60 3.70
C TRP A 75 -4.54 4.22 3.13
N ASN A 76 -3.62 3.49 3.78
CA ASN A 76 -3.32 2.11 3.42
C ASN A 76 -4.50 1.16 3.67
N GLY A 77 -5.24 1.36 4.76
CA GLY A 77 -6.51 0.67 5.00
C GLY A 77 -7.52 0.89 3.88
N LEU A 78 -7.67 2.14 3.43
CA LEU A 78 -8.54 2.48 2.29
C LEU A 78 -8.11 1.76 1.01
N GLU A 79 -6.82 1.76 0.68
CA GLU A 79 -6.30 1.04 -0.47
C GLU A 79 -6.57 -0.47 -0.39
N ALA A 80 -6.30 -1.09 0.76
CA ALA A 80 -6.53 -2.51 0.98
C ALA A 80 -8.02 -2.89 0.83
N MET A 81 -8.93 -2.04 1.29
CA MET A 81 -10.37 -2.26 1.15
C MET A 81 -10.86 -2.10 -0.30
N ILE A 82 -10.35 -1.11 -1.03
CA ILE A 82 -10.66 -0.96 -2.46
C ILE A 82 -10.11 -2.14 -3.27
N ASP A 83 -8.87 -2.57 -2.98
CA ASP A 83 -8.25 -3.71 -3.65
C ASP A 83 -8.99 -5.01 -3.35
N TYR A 84 -9.49 -5.19 -2.12
CA TYR A 84 -10.35 -6.33 -1.77
C TYR A 84 -11.58 -6.38 -2.66
N SER A 85 -12.31 -5.26 -2.76
CA SER A 85 -13.50 -5.15 -3.61
C SER A 85 -13.18 -5.42 -5.08
N ASN A 86 -12.05 -4.90 -5.57
CA ASN A 86 -11.64 -5.07 -6.96
C ASN A 86 -11.20 -6.51 -7.31
N TYR A 87 -10.46 -7.18 -6.42
CA TYR A 87 -9.95 -8.52 -6.70
C TYR A 87 -10.96 -9.63 -6.39
N SER A 88 -11.76 -9.47 -5.33
CA SER A 88 -12.76 -10.46 -4.93
C SER A 88 -14.11 -10.31 -5.64
N GLY A 89 -14.46 -9.08 -6.04
CA GLY A 89 -15.79 -8.73 -6.52
C GLY A 89 -16.82 -8.50 -5.41
N ASP A 90 -16.44 -8.59 -4.14
CA ASP A 90 -17.32 -8.29 -2.99
C ASP A 90 -17.33 -6.79 -2.68
N SER A 91 -18.46 -6.14 -2.96
CA SER A 91 -18.68 -4.71 -2.74
C SER A 91 -19.34 -4.36 -1.40
N ASN A 92 -19.56 -5.33 -0.50
CA ASN A 92 -20.29 -5.09 0.75
C ASN A 92 -19.63 -4.03 1.67
N PHE A 93 -18.32 -3.83 1.52
CA PHE A 93 -17.55 -2.87 2.31
C PHE A 93 -17.20 -1.57 1.56
N ASP A 94 -17.70 -1.39 0.33
CA ASP A 94 -17.43 -0.19 -0.47
C ASP A 94 -17.92 1.08 0.24
N LYS A 95 -19.07 1.00 0.92
CA LYS A 95 -19.62 2.13 1.70
C LYS A 95 -18.63 2.62 2.76
N MET A 96 -18.01 1.72 3.52
CA MET A 96 -17.03 2.08 4.54
C MET A 96 -15.80 2.74 3.91
N SER A 97 -15.33 2.20 2.78
CA SER A 97 -14.22 2.77 2.02
C SER A 97 -14.51 4.22 1.60
N PHE A 98 -15.72 4.50 1.09
CA PHE A 98 -16.12 5.86 0.71
C PHE A 98 -16.39 6.76 1.91
N ASP A 99 -16.82 6.21 3.05
CA ASP A 99 -16.94 6.97 4.29
C ASP A 99 -15.58 7.47 4.78
N VAL A 100 -14.55 6.61 4.74
CA VAL A 100 -13.16 6.96 5.03
C VAL A 100 -12.64 7.98 4.02
N ALA A 101 -12.74 7.69 2.72
CA ALA A 101 -12.26 8.58 1.67
C ALA A 101 -12.90 9.98 1.76
N GLY A 102 -14.21 10.05 2.01
CA GLY A 102 -14.94 11.31 2.17
C GLY A 102 -14.56 12.07 3.45
N ASN A 103 -14.25 11.37 4.55
CA ASN A 103 -13.81 12.01 5.79
C ASN A 103 -12.41 12.63 5.63
N PHE A 104 -11.53 11.95 4.91
CA PHE A 104 -10.12 12.36 4.80
C PHE A 104 -9.79 13.17 3.54
N VAL A 105 -10.62 13.20 2.50
CA VAL A 105 -10.33 14.03 1.31
C VAL A 105 -10.22 15.52 1.65
N LEU A 106 -11.02 16.00 2.62
CA LEU A 106 -10.93 17.38 3.09
C LEU A 106 -9.69 17.60 3.96
N LEU A 107 -9.25 16.57 4.70
CA LEU A 107 -7.97 16.60 5.40
C LEU A 107 -6.83 16.67 4.38
N ALA A 108 -6.77 15.78 3.39
CA ALA A 108 -5.75 15.80 2.33
C ALA A 108 -5.69 17.15 1.59
N GLN A 109 -6.82 17.84 1.40
CA GLN A 109 -6.86 19.17 0.79
C GLN A 109 -6.49 20.33 1.74
N ALA A 110 -6.57 20.10 3.06
CA ALA A 110 -6.28 21.10 4.09
C ALA A 110 -4.99 20.84 4.86
N MET A 111 -4.32 19.71 4.59
CA MET A 111 -3.16 19.25 5.33
C MET A 111 -2.00 20.20 5.09
N SER A 112 -1.44 20.68 6.20
CA SER A 112 -0.09 21.25 6.28
C SER A 112 0.89 20.22 6.84
N TYR A 113 0.64 18.93 6.60
CA TYR A 113 1.49 17.81 7.00
C TYR A 113 2.24 17.37 5.76
N TYR A 114 3.52 17.71 5.73
CA TYR A 114 4.39 17.51 4.58
C TYR A 114 5.36 16.44 4.95
N ASP A 115 4.90 15.22 4.77
CA ASP A 115 5.69 14.00 4.78
C ASP A 115 5.10 12.99 3.81
N ASP A 116 5.65 11.79 3.82
CA ASP A 116 5.19 10.67 3.02
C ASP A 116 3.69 10.34 3.25
N ASP A 117 3.09 10.72 4.38
CA ASP A 117 1.65 10.56 4.65
C ASP A 117 0.78 11.26 3.60
N ALA A 118 1.20 12.44 3.13
CA ALA A 118 0.48 13.17 2.10
C ALA A 118 0.48 12.41 0.77
N LEU A 119 1.60 11.76 0.43
CA LEU A 119 1.72 10.98 -0.80
C LEU A 119 0.90 9.69 -0.74
N TRP A 120 0.84 9.03 0.42
CA TRP A 120 -0.11 7.94 0.67
C TRP A 120 -1.56 8.39 0.43
N ALA A 121 -1.91 9.59 0.88
CA ALA A 121 -3.22 10.18 0.62
C ALA A 121 -3.48 10.36 -0.89
N GLY A 122 -2.51 10.95 -1.62
CA GLY A 122 -2.63 11.18 -3.05
C GLY A 122 -2.90 9.89 -3.83
N ILE A 123 -2.14 8.83 -3.55
CA ILE A 123 -2.29 7.52 -4.20
C ILE A 123 -3.65 6.89 -3.86
N ALA A 124 -4.03 6.89 -2.58
CA ALA A 124 -5.32 6.36 -2.15
C ALA A 124 -6.51 7.13 -2.77
N LEU A 125 -6.38 8.44 -2.95
CA LEU A 125 -7.39 9.27 -3.62
C LEU A 125 -7.51 8.97 -5.12
N VAL A 126 -6.40 8.72 -5.83
CA VAL A 126 -6.48 8.25 -7.23
C VAL A 126 -7.18 6.88 -7.29
N LYS A 127 -6.83 5.96 -6.39
CA LYS A 127 -7.50 4.64 -6.33
C LYS A 127 -8.99 4.77 -6.01
N ALA A 128 -9.38 5.66 -5.09
CA ALA A 128 -10.79 5.96 -4.80
C ALA A 128 -11.51 6.57 -6.02
N TYR A 129 -10.85 7.48 -6.75
CA TYR A 129 -11.38 8.05 -7.99
C TYR A 129 -11.65 6.99 -9.06
N ARG A 130 -10.72 6.04 -9.25
CA ARG A 130 -10.88 4.91 -10.18
C ARG A 130 -12.09 4.03 -9.83
N LYS A 131 -12.36 3.84 -8.54
CA LYS A 131 -13.49 3.03 -8.05
C LYS A 131 -14.83 3.77 -8.10
N SER A 132 -14.84 5.03 -7.70
CA SER A 132 -16.04 5.89 -7.67
C SER A 132 -15.64 7.31 -8.09
N PRO A 133 -15.80 7.66 -9.37
CA PRO A 133 -15.35 8.94 -9.91
C PRO A 133 -15.97 10.12 -9.17
N SER A 134 -15.11 10.90 -8.51
CA SER A 134 -15.47 12.13 -7.81
C SER A 134 -14.40 13.19 -8.05
N VAL A 135 -14.84 14.40 -8.44
CA VAL A 135 -13.94 15.53 -8.67
C VAL A 135 -13.11 15.87 -7.43
N PHE A 136 -13.64 15.60 -6.23
CA PHE A 136 -12.94 15.87 -4.98
C PHE A 136 -11.71 14.97 -4.81
N TYR A 137 -11.80 13.69 -5.19
CA TYR A 137 -10.69 12.74 -5.05
C TYR A 137 -9.54 13.10 -6.00
N ILE A 138 -9.84 13.24 -7.30
CA ILE A 138 -8.80 13.57 -8.28
C ILE A 138 -8.22 14.97 -8.06
N THR A 139 -9.02 15.95 -7.61
CA THR A 139 -8.50 17.28 -7.27
C THR A 139 -7.61 17.24 -6.02
N GLY A 140 -7.98 16.44 -5.02
CA GLY A 140 -7.14 16.21 -3.84
C GLY A 140 -5.78 15.59 -4.20
N ALA A 141 -5.78 14.53 -5.02
CA ALA A 141 -4.56 13.88 -5.49
C ALA A 141 -3.64 14.83 -6.28
N LYS A 142 -4.21 15.66 -7.16
CA LYS A 142 -3.46 16.70 -7.88
C LYS A 142 -2.88 17.74 -6.94
N GLY A 143 -3.66 18.19 -5.95
CA GLY A 143 -3.21 19.15 -4.94
C GLY A 143 -2.00 18.64 -4.16
N VAL A 144 -2.04 17.40 -3.68
CA VAL A 144 -0.90 16.72 -3.04
C VAL A 144 0.32 16.74 -3.96
N PHE A 145 0.15 16.33 -5.22
CA PHE A 145 1.28 16.27 -6.15
C PHE A 145 1.90 17.65 -6.43
N ASP A 146 1.07 18.64 -6.75
CA ASP A 146 1.49 20.02 -7.06
C ASP A 146 2.24 20.65 -5.87
N GLU A 147 1.82 20.30 -4.67
CA GLU A 147 2.48 20.69 -3.44
C GLU A 147 3.84 20.03 -3.24
N LEU A 148 3.94 18.71 -3.41
CA LEU A 148 5.18 17.95 -3.22
C LEU A 148 6.24 18.27 -4.30
N VAL A 149 5.82 18.72 -5.49
CA VAL A 149 6.74 19.32 -6.48
C VAL A 149 7.55 20.48 -5.87
N GLY A 150 6.97 21.26 -4.95
CA GLY A 150 7.67 22.35 -4.25
C GLY A 150 8.78 21.89 -3.29
N TYR A 151 8.83 20.60 -2.97
CA TYR A 151 9.84 19.97 -2.10
C TYR A 151 10.93 19.27 -2.89
N TRP A 152 10.83 19.27 -4.21
CA TRP A 152 11.95 18.94 -5.07
C TRP A 152 12.89 20.15 -5.20
N ASP A 153 14.19 19.97 -4.93
CA ASP A 153 15.21 21.00 -5.14
C ASP A 153 16.55 20.44 -5.65
N SER A 154 17.54 21.32 -5.83
CA SER A 154 18.84 20.94 -6.38
C SER A 154 19.78 20.27 -5.37
N LYS A 155 19.46 20.21 -4.07
CA LYS A 155 20.30 19.50 -3.09
C LYS A 155 20.25 18.01 -3.44
N CYS A 156 21.42 17.36 -3.47
CA CYS A 156 21.54 15.97 -3.93
C CYS A 156 21.11 15.76 -5.39
N ASN A 157 21.26 16.79 -6.24
CA ASN A 157 20.92 16.78 -7.66
C ASN A 157 19.43 16.55 -7.97
N GLY A 158 18.55 16.72 -6.99
CA GLY A 158 17.13 16.40 -7.11
C GLY A 158 16.58 15.74 -5.86
N GLY A 159 15.41 15.14 -5.98
CA GLY A 159 14.72 14.43 -4.92
C GLY A 159 13.81 15.33 -4.10
N VAL A 160 12.69 14.76 -3.69
CA VAL A 160 11.71 15.34 -2.78
C VAL A 160 12.20 15.19 -1.34
N TRP A 161 12.15 16.27 -0.57
CA TRP A 161 12.39 16.22 0.87
C TRP A 161 11.27 15.49 1.59
N TRP A 162 11.65 14.67 2.59
CA TRP A 162 10.68 14.00 3.46
C TRP A 162 9.83 15.02 4.20
N SER A 163 10.34 16.21 4.55
CA SER A 163 9.51 17.18 5.23
C SER A 163 9.87 18.64 4.99
N HIS A 164 9.04 19.52 5.54
CA HIS A 164 9.25 20.97 5.57
C HIS A 164 10.59 21.42 6.12
N GLU A 165 11.09 20.70 7.12
CA GLU A 165 12.36 20.95 7.77
C GLU A 165 13.53 20.73 6.81
N LYS A 166 13.31 19.99 5.71
CA LYS A 166 14.31 19.68 4.68
C LYS A 166 15.61 19.12 5.26
N THR A 167 15.46 18.18 6.19
CA THR A 167 16.57 17.51 6.89
C THR A 167 16.87 16.13 6.32
N TYR A 168 15.93 15.51 5.59
CA TYR A 168 16.07 14.14 5.13
C TYR A 168 15.42 13.91 3.76
N LYS A 169 16.14 13.23 2.85
CA LYS A 169 15.58 12.68 1.61
C LYS A 169 15.62 11.16 1.74
N ASN A 170 14.45 10.55 1.93
CA ASN A 170 14.30 9.11 2.09
C ASN A 170 13.73 8.45 0.83
N ALA A 171 13.87 7.14 0.77
CA ALA A 171 13.39 6.33 -0.33
C ALA A 171 11.87 6.47 -0.49
N ILE A 172 11.12 6.25 0.61
CA ILE A 172 9.66 6.18 0.56
C ILE A 172 9.00 7.44 -0.03
N THR A 173 9.43 8.64 0.37
CA THR A 173 8.85 9.89 -0.18
C THR A 173 9.02 9.96 -1.69
N ASN A 174 10.20 9.58 -2.18
CA ASN A 174 10.53 9.67 -3.60
C ASN A 174 9.86 8.56 -4.42
N GLU A 175 9.73 7.37 -3.85
CA GLU A 175 8.99 6.25 -4.46
C GLU A 175 7.49 6.54 -4.57
N LEU A 176 6.88 7.11 -3.53
CA LEU A 176 5.47 7.49 -3.57
C LEU A 176 5.23 8.68 -4.50
N PHE A 177 6.16 9.65 -4.57
CA PHE A 177 6.08 10.74 -5.54
C PHE A 177 6.13 10.22 -6.99
N LEU A 178 7.02 9.26 -7.27
CA LEU A 178 7.07 8.55 -8.55
C LEU A 178 5.72 7.90 -8.87
N MET A 179 5.17 7.15 -7.91
CA MET A 179 3.90 6.45 -8.07
C MET A 179 2.73 7.41 -8.34
N LEU A 180 2.63 8.49 -7.56
CA LEU A 180 1.57 9.48 -7.74
C LEU A 180 1.67 10.21 -9.08
N ALA A 181 2.89 10.52 -9.56
CA ALA A 181 3.10 11.07 -10.90
C ALA A 181 2.59 10.11 -11.98
N ILE A 182 2.89 8.81 -11.86
CA ILE A 182 2.44 7.80 -12.83
C ILE A 182 0.92 7.70 -12.80
N ASP A 183 0.33 7.55 -11.62
CA ASP A 183 -1.11 7.42 -11.44
C ASP A 183 -1.87 8.63 -12.00
N LEU A 184 -1.39 9.86 -11.74
CA LEU A 184 -1.98 11.07 -12.29
C LEU A 184 -1.83 11.16 -13.81
N TYR A 185 -0.71 10.70 -14.39
CA TYR A 185 -0.58 10.62 -15.84
C TYR A 185 -1.58 9.64 -16.46
N GLU A 186 -1.75 8.46 -15.87
CA GLU A 186 -2.72 7.45 -16.34
C GLU A 186 -4.15 7.99 -16.32
N GLU A 187 -4.53 8.75 -15.28
CA GLU A 187 -5.89 9.30 -15.17
C GLU A 187 -6.15 10.53 -16.02
N THR A 188 -5.13 11.33 -16.33
CA THR A 188 -5.33 12.67 -16.93
C THR A 188 -4.76 12.80 -18.34
N GLY A 189 -3.78 11.97 -18.70
CA GLY A 189 -2.99 12.14 -19.92
C GLY A 189 -2.10 13.39 -19.93
N ASP A 190 -1.97 14.12 -18.82
CA ASP A 190 -1.13 15.32 -18.76
C ASP A 190 0.36 14.94 -18.74
N VAL A 191 1.06 15.28 -19.83
CA VAL A 191 2.47 14.97 -20.05
C VAL A 191 3.39 15.56 -18.96
N ASN A 192 2.96 16.55 -18.19
CA ASN A 192 3.75 17.07 -17.07
C ASN A 192 3.97 16.00 -15.99
N TYR A 193 2.95 15.19 -15.67
CA TYR A 193 3.08 14.10 -14.73
C TYR A 193 4.00 12.99 -15.28
N TYR A 194 3.90 12.67 -16.57
CA TYR A 194 4.86 11.77 -17.23
C TYR A 194 6.31 12.26 -17.11
N ASN A 195 6.54 13.54 -17.39
CA ASN A 195 7.88 14.13 -17.32
C ASN A 195 8.44 14.10 -15.89
N TRP A 196 7.59 14.31 -14.88
CA TRP A 196 7.97 14.16 -13.48
C TRP A 196 8.28 12.72 -13.11
N ALA A 197 7.46 11.75 -13.53
CA ALA A 197 7.72 10.33 -13.30
C ALA A 197 9.08 9.90 -13.86
N ILE A 198 9.40 10.30 -15.10
CA ILE A 198 10.71 9.99 -15.71
C ILE A 198 11.85 10.71 -14.99
N ARG A 199 11.65 11.96 -14.56
CA ARG A 199 12.66 12.73 -13.81
C ARG A 199 12.96 12.09 -12.45
N GLU A 200 11.92 11.77 -11.70
CA GLU A 200 12.01 11.12 -10.39
C GLU A 200 12.73 9.78 -10.51
N TYR A 201 12.28 8.90 -11.42
CA TYR A 201 12.92 7.61 -11.66
C TYR A 201 14.42 7.71 -11.95
N ASN A 202 14.81 8.63 -12.85
CA ASN A 202 16.21 8.82 -13.21
C ASN A 202 17.05 9.31 -12.02
N TRP A 203 16.51 10.22 -11.21
CA TRP A 203 17.18 10.69 -10.00
C TRP A 203 17.27 9.59 -8.94
N PHE A 204 16.19 8.87 -8.71
CA PHE A 204 16.12 7.80 -7.71
C PHE A 204 17.19 6.74 -7.97
N LEU A 205 17.38 6.32 -9.23
CA LEU A 205 18.45 5.39 -9.60
C LEU A 205 19.85 5.99 -9.50
N ALA A 206 20.01 7.29 -9.68
CA ALA A 206 21.29 7.99 -9.55
C ALA A 206 21.63 8.36 -8.09
N SER A 207 20.67 8.30 -7.17
CA SER A 207 20.82 8.71 -5.77
C SER A 207 21.81 7.84 -4.97
N GLY A 208 22.01 6.59 -5.41
CA GLY A 208 22.79 5.58 -4.68
C GLY A 208 22.01 4.82 -3.61
N MET A 209 20.70 5.03 -3.46
CA MET A 209 19.86 4.27 -2.51
C MET A 209 19.69 2.80 -2.91
N LEU A 210 19.72 2.47 -4.21
CA LEU A 210 19.82 1.08 -4.69
C LEU A 210 21.23 0.54 -4.40
N ASN A 211 21.33 -0.34 -3.41
CA ASN A 211 22.60 -0.89 -2.94
C ASN A 211 23.10 -2.06 -3.81
N SER A 212 24.28 -2.59 -3.48
CA SER A 212 24.94 -3.67 -4.24
C SER A 212 24.19 -5.00 -4.23
N ASP A 213 23.32 -5.23 -3.26
CA ASP A 213 22.48 -6.42 -3.16
C ASP A 213 21.17 -6.27 -3.96
N ASN A 214 20.96 -5.12 -4.61
CA ASN A 214 19.72 -4.71 -5.28
C ASN A 214 18.55 -4.48 -4.32
N LEU A 215 18.83 -4.04 -3.09
CA LEU A 215 17.82 -3.52 -2.16
C LEU A 215 17.92 -1.99 -2.08
N ILE A 216 16.81 -1.37 -1.71
CA ILE A 216 16.69 0.07 -1.46
C ILE A 216 16.99 0.35 0.01
N ASN A 217 18.06 1.11 0.25
CA ASN A 217 18.38 1.67 1.56
C ASN A 217 17.43 2.84 1.89
N ASP A 218 17.23 3.07 3.19
CA ASP A 218 16.23 4.02 3.70
C ASP A 218 16.34 5.46 3.16
N GLY A 219 17.55 5.97 2.90
CA GLY A 219 17.67 7.34 2.43
C GLY A 219 19.09 7.84 2.19
N LEU A 220 19.21 9.16 2.15
CA LEU A 220 20.45 9.89 1.94
C LEU A 220 20.90 10.62 3.22
N THR A 221 22.21 10.70 3.40
CA THR A 221 22.83 11.61 4.37
C THR A 221 22.86 13.05 3.84
N ASP A 222 23.20 14.02 4.70
CA ASP A 222 23.43 15.42 4.30
C ASP A 222 24.49 15.59 3.21
N GLN A 223 25.37 14.60 3.02
CA GLN A 223 26.39 14.59 1.98
C GLN A 223 25.92 13.95 0.67
N CYS A 224 24.61 13.69 0.54
CA CYS A 224 23.99 13.17 -0.68
C CYS A 224 24.56 11.81 -1.11
N VAL A 225 24.90 10.98 -0.13
CA VAL A 225 25.25 9.57 -0.31
C VAL A 225 24.29 8.73 0.51
N THR A 226 24.05 7.49 0.08
CA THR A 226 23.19 6.57 0.83
C THR A 226 23.64 6.46 2.28
N ASN A 227 22.65 6.46 3.18
CA ASN A 227 22.88 6.26 4.61
C ASN A 227 23.21 4.82 4.97
N ASN A 228 23.11 3.86 4.03
CA ASN A 228 23.15 2.43 4.29
C ASN A 228 22.20 2.00 5.42
N GLY A 229 21.07 2.71 5.52
CA GLY A 229 20.03 2.46 6.50
C GLY A 229 19.26 1.18 6.18
N THR A 230 18.31 0.86 7.07
CA THR A 230 17.51 -0.36 6.97
C THR A 230 16.84 -0.49 5.61
N THR A 231 16.92 -1.68 5.02
CA THR A 231 16.20 -2.04 3.80
C THR A 231 14.81 -2.57 4.17
N TRP A 232 13.89 -1.66 4.47
CA TRP A 232 12.52 -1.99 4.83
C TRP A 232 11.73 -2.59 3.67
N THR A 233 10.82 -3.54 3.92
CA THR A 233 10.13 -4.23 2.82
C THR A 233 9.24 -3.30 1.99
N TYR A 234 8.62 -2.28 2.61
CA TYR A 234 7.76 -1.33 1.89
C TYR A 234 8.52 -0.50 0.86
N ASN A 235 9.75 -0.05 1.13
CA ASN A 235 10.61 0.61 0.13
C ASN A 235 10.84 -0.33 -1.06
N GLN A 236 11.02 -1.62 -0.79
CA GLN A 236 11.18 -2.62 -1.85
C GLN A 236 9.86 -2.87 -2.59
N GLY A 237 8.71 -2.56 -2.00
CA GLY A 237 7.39 -2.74 -2.56
C GLY A 237 6.96 -1.58 -3.45
N VAL A 238 6.98 -0.37 -2.90
CA VAL A 238 6.52 0.85 -3.58
C VAL A 238 7.32 1.07 -4.87
N ILE A 239 8.65 0.85 -4.84
CA ILE A 239 9.45 0.91 -6.07
C ILE A 239 9.03 -0.12 -7.12
N LEU A 240 8.55 -1.32 -6.75
CA LEU A 240 7.99 -2.28 -7.72
C LEU A 240 6.71 -1.76 -8.35
N GLY A 241 5.87 -1.09 -7.56
CA GLY A 241 4.68 -0.37 -8.04
C GLY A 241 5.06 0.70 -9.06
N GLY A 242 6.05 1.54 -8.73
CA GLY A 242 6.60 2.55 -9.64
C GLY A 242 7.18 1.95 -10.92
N LEU A 243 7.97 0.89 -10.84
CA LEU A 243 8.55 0.20 -12.00
C LEU A 243 7.48 -0.45 -12.88
N ALA A 244 6.46 -1.05 -12.27
CA ALA A 244 5.31 -1.61 -13.00
C ALA A 244 4.53 -0.50 -13.71
N GLY A 245 4.33 0.64 -13.05
CA GLY A 245 3.72 1.83 -13.63
C GLY A 245 4.50 2.42 -14.79
N LEU A 246 5.83 2.57 -14.65
CA LEU A 246 6.73 3.01 -15.73
C LEU A 246 6.66 2.08 -16.95
N ALA A 247 6.56 0.77 -16.74
CA ALA A 247 6.38 -0.19 -17.83
C ALA A 247 5.04 0.00 -18.58
N ARG A 248 3.97 0.47 -17.90
CA ARG A 248 2.70 0.80 -18.56
C ARG A 248 2.77 2.11 -19.33
N ILE A 249 3.33 3.17 -18.73
CA ILE A 249 3.32 4.51 -19.33
C ILE A 249 4.45 4.74 -20.33
N ASN A 250 5.49 3.90 -20.30
CA ASN A 250 6.64 3.94 -21.21
C ASN A 250 7.01 2.51 -21.69
N PRO A 251 6.14 1.87 -22.49
CA PRO A 251 6.30 0.46 -22.87
C PRO A 251 7.57 0.19 -23.70
N GLY A 252 8.11 1.20 -24.40
CA GLY A 252 9.37 1.08 -25.13
C GLY A 252 10.58 0.76 -24.25
N ASN A 253 10.50 1.10 -22.96
CA ASN A 253 11.52 0.81 -21.94
C ASN A 253 11.09 -0.26 -20.93
N ALA A 254 9.96 -0.95 -21.16
CA ALA A 254 9.39 -1.90 -20.20
C ALA A 254 10.40 -2.96 -19.74
N SER A 255 11.20 -3.52 -20.64
CA SER A 255 12.21 -4.51 -20.28
C SER A 255 13.24 -3.98 -19.28
N THR A 256 13.61 -2.70 -19.33
CA THR A 256 14.52 -2.07 -18.38
C THR A 256 13.92 -2.05 -16.97
N TYR A 257 12.68 -1.57 -16.85
CA TYR A 257 11.99 -1.49 -15.57
C TYR A 257 11.72 -2.87 -14.97
N LEU A 258 11.23 -3.81 -15.78
CA LEU A 258 10.90 -5.17 -15.34
C LEU A 258 12.15 -6.02 -15.01
N ASN A 259 13.29 -5.74 -15.62
CA ASN A 259 14.57 -6.38 -15.23
C ASN A 259 15.08 -5.86 -13.90
N LEU A 260 14.94 -4.57 -13.62
CA LEU A 260 15.27 -4.03 -12.30
C LEU A 260 14.31 -4.57 -11.23
N ALA A 261 13.01 -4.62 -11.52
CA ALA A 261 12.02 -5.19 -10.61
C ALA A 261 12.33 -6.65 -10.26
N ASP A 262 12.70 -7.50 -11.23
CA ASP A 262 13.10 -8.89 -10.97
C ASP A 262 14.33 -8.99 -10.04
N LYS A 263 15.33 -8.11 -10.21
CA LYS A 263 16.49 -8.08 -9.31
C LYS A 263 16.09 -7.74 -7.88
N ILE A 264 15.21 -6.75 -7.69
CA ILE A 264 14.71 -6.35 -6.37
C ILE A 264 13.91 -7.50 -5.73
N VAL A 265 12.98 -8.13 -6.46
CA VAL A 265 12.20 -9.26 -5.92
C VAL A 265 13.10 -10.41 -5.49
N ARG A 266 14.13 -10.75 -6.29
CA ARG A 266 15.12 -11.78 -5.92
C ARG A 266 15.92 -11.39 -4.68
N ALA A 267 16.31 -10.12 -4.55
CA ALA A 267 17.02 -9.62 -3.40
C ALA A 267 16.15 -9.70 -2.13
N VAL A 268 14.87 -9.31 -2.22
CA VAL A 268 13.90 -9.45 -1.13
C VAL A 268 13.77 -10.92 -0.70
N ALA A 269 13.60 -11.84 -1.65
CA ALA A 269 13.52 -13.28 -1.37
C ALA A 269 14.83 -13.86 -0.78
N ALA A 270 15.98 -13.24 -1.03
CA ALA A 270 17.25 -13.69 -0.49
C ALA A 270 17.55 -13.12 0.91
N HIS A 271 17.16 -11.87 1.17
CA HIS A 271 17.65 -11.11 2.33
C HIS A 271 16.55 -10.73 3.34
N LEU A 272 15.31 -10.55 2.88
CA LEU A 272 14.19 -10.04 3.69
C LEU A 272 13.12 -11.10 3.97
N THR A 273 13.38 -12.35 3.59
CA THR A 273 12.57 -13.49 4.02
C THR A 273 13.30 -14.34 5.05
N MET A 274 12.55 -15.16 5.77
CA MET A 274 13.08 -16.32 6.48
C MET A 274 12.34 -17.59 6.10
N ASN A 275 13.05 -18.72 6.19
CA ASN A 275 12.43 -20.02 6.01
C ASN A 275 11.52 -20.32 7.18
N SER A 276 10.25 -20.55 6.89
CA SER A 276 9.29 -21.00 7.87
C SER A 276 9.54 -22.44 8.32
N SER A 277 8.79 -22.88 9.32
CA SER A 277 8.74 -24.29 9.74
C SER A 277 8.34 -25.26 8.61
N GLU A 278 7.69 -24.76 7.56
CA GLU A 278 7.26 -25.52 6.38
C GLU A 278 8.24 -25.36 5.19
N GLY A 279 9.38 -24.68 5.37
CA GLY A 279 10.35 -24.43 4.30
C GLY A 279 9.91 -23.36 3.29
N LYS A 280 8.88 -22.57 3.60
CA LYS A 280 8.39 -21.46 2.77
C LYS A 280 9.15 -20.17 3.09
N ALA A 281 9.44 -19.35 2.09
CA ALA A 281 10.06 -18.04 2.28
C ALA A 281 9.01 -17.01 2.72
N ILE A 282 9.08 -16.56 3.97
CA ILE A 282 8.11 -15.62 4.56
C ILE A 282 8.80 -14.30 4.84
N LEU A 283 8.21 -13.18 4.41
CA LEU A 283 8.74 -11.85 4.70
C LEU A 283 8.85 -11.61 6.20
N LYS A 284 9.91 -10.92 6.59
CA LYS A 284 10.12 -10.41 7.95
C LYS A 284 10.48 -8.93 7.88
N GLU A 285 10.19 -8.23 8.97
CA GLU A 285 10.79 -6.92 9.23
C GLU A 285 11.94 -7.06 10.21
N SER A 286 12.88 -6.11 10.16
CA SER A 286 13.95 -6.02 11.16
C SER A 286 13.42 -5.67 12.55
N VAL A 287 12.32 -4.91 12.62
CA VAL A 287 11.64 -4.52 13.85
C VAL A 287 10.13 -4.55 13.59
N VAL A 288 9.39 -5.11 14.55
CA VAL A 288 7.94 -5.03 14.66
C VAL A 288 7.70 -4.61 16.10
N ASP A 289 7.09 -3.45 16.33
CA ASP A 289 7.06 -2.78 17.63
C ASP A 289 5.71 -2.15 17.99
N GLY A 290 4.63 -2.46 17.27
CA GLY A 290 3.32 -1.83 17.49
C GLY A 290 3.11 -0.53 16.71
N GLU A 291 4.03 -0.16 15.82
CA GLU A 291 3.99 1.10 15.06
C GLU A 291 4.09 0.83 13.55
N ASP A 292 4.94 1.56 12.82
CA ASP A 292 4.90 1.62 11.35
C ASP A 292 5.27 0.29 10.66
N GLY A 293 6.21 -0.46 11.25
CA GLY A 293 6.76 -1.70 10.67
C GLY A 293 5.72 -2.80 10.43
N GLU A 294 4.58 -2.76 11.10
CA GLU A 294 3.55 -3.80 10.97
C GLU A 294 2.90 -3.80 9.57
N GLN A 295 2.78 -2.61 8.97
CA GLN A 295 2.12 -2.38 7.69
C GLN A 295 2.99 -2.77 6.48
N PHE A 296 4.32 -2.72 6.63
CA PHE A 296 5.26 -2.69 5.51
C PHE A 296 5.20 -3.93 4.60
N LYS A 297 5.07 -5.12 5.19
CA LYS A 297 5.01 -6.39 4.43
C LYS A 297 3.78 -6.47 3.53
N GLY A 298 2.63 -5.98 4.00
CA GLY A 298 1.41 -5.90 3.21
C GLY A 298 1.58 -5.02 1.98
N ILE A 299 2.18 -3.83 2.17
CA ILE A 299 2.50 -2.90 1.09
C ILE A 299 3.37 -3.57 0.03
N PHE A 300 4.41 -4.32 0.43
CA PHE A 300 5.22 -5.09 -0.50
C PHE A 300 4.37 -6.07 -1.32
N MET A 301 3.50 -6.84 -0.68
CA MET A 301 2.66 -7.83 -1.35
C MET A 301 1.67 -7.18 -2.33
N ARG A 302 1.09 -6.03 -1.96
CA ARG A 302 0.21 -5.23 -2.82
C ARG A 302 0.90 -4.88 -4.14
N TYR A 303 2.12 -4.36 -4.08
CA TYR A 303 2.83 -3.94 -5.28
C TYR A 303 3.51 -5.09 -6.05
N LEU A 304 3.85 -6.20 -5.38
CA LEU A 304 4.25 -7.42 -6.07
C LEU A 304 3.12 -7.97 -6.95
N ALA A 305 1.87 -7.91 -6.48
CA ALA A 305 0.70 -8.26 -7.30
C ALA A 305 0.53 -7.34 -8.52
N GLN A 306 0.77 -6.03 -8.37
CA GLN A 306 0.77 -5.11 -9.51
C GLN A 306 1.87 -5.41 -10.53
N LEU A 307 3.07 -5.81 -10.06
CA LEU A 307 4.16 -6.22 -10.94
C LEU A 307 3.81 -7.48 -11.74
N ILE A 308 3.11 -8.45 -11.13
CA ILE A 308 2.61 -9.64 -11.83
C ILE A 308 1.73 -9.24 -13.04
N ALA A 309 0.91 -8.19 -12.90
CA ALA A 309 -0.02 -7.76 -13.94
C ALA A 309 0.69 -7.34 -15.24
N VAL A 310 1.89 -6.76 -15.12
CA VAL A 310 2.66 -6.23 -16.26
C VAL A 310 3.82 -7.14 -16.68
N THR A 311 4.10 -8.20 -15.91
CA THR A 311 5.17 -9.15 -16.21
C THR A 311 4.72 -10.17 -17.26
N THR A 312 5.41 -10.20 -18.39
CA THR A 312 5.15 -11.13 -19.50
C THR A 312 5.96 -12.42 -19.43
N ASP A 313 7.10 -12.42 -18.74
CA ASP A 313 7.91 -13.61 -18.53
C ASP A 313 7.20 -14.59 -17.58
N ALA A 314 6.87 -15.78 -18.07
CA ALA A 314 6.08 -16.76 -17.34
C ALA A 314 6.80 -17.29 -16.09
N SER A 315 8.12 -17.46 -16.15
CA SER A 315 8.90 -17.95 -15.02
C SER A 315 8.99 -16.93 -13.89
N ARG A 316 9.19 -15.65 -14.22
CA ARG A 316 9.15 -14.55 -13.24
C ARG A 316 7.77 -14.42 -12.63
N LYS A 317 6.71 -14.40 -13.46
CA LYS A 317 5.32 -14.35 -13.01
C LYS A 317 5.00 -15.49 -12.03
N ALA A 318 5.40 -16.72 -12.34
CA ALA A 318 5.20 -17.86 -11.46
C ALA A 318 5.97 -17.73 -10.14
N ALA A 319 7.23 -17.27 -10.17
CA ALA A 319 8.01 -17.07 -8.95
C ALA A 319 7.40 -15.99 -8.03
N TYR A 320 6.92 -14.89 -8.59
CA TYR A 320 6.27 -13.81 -7.83
C TYR A 320 4.96 -14.29 -7.20
N ALA A 321 4.14 -15.00 -8.00
CA ALA A 321 2.88 -15.57 -7.51
C ALA A 321 3.13 -16.59 -6.40
N GLN A 322 4.15 -17.44 -6.54
CA GLN A 322 4.51 -18.43 -5.53
C GLN A 322 4.89 -17.77 -4.19
N LEU A 323 5.71 -16.70 -4.21
CA LEU A 323 6.08 -15.96 -3.00
C LEU A 323 4.85 -15.41 -2.26
N ILE A 324 3.87 -14.87 -2.98
CA ILE A 324 2.61 -14.38 -2.42
C ILE A 324 1.80 -15.53 -1.83
N LEU A 325 1.57 -16.59 -2.61
CA LEU A 325 0.68 -17.69 -2.23
C LEU A 325 1.24 -18.49 -1.04
N ASP A 326 2.54 -18.75 -1.00
CA ASP A 326 3.20 -19.40 0.13
C ASP A 326 3.12 -18.54 1.40
N SER A 327 3.33 -17.24 1.26
CA SER A 327 3.20 -16.30 2.38
C SER A 327 1.77 -16.26 2.90
N ALA A 328 0.78 -16.14 2.02
CA ALA A 328 -0.62 -16.05 2.38
C ALA A 328 -1.12 -17.33 3.06
N ASP A 329 -0.73 -18.50 2.55
CA ASP A 329 -1.10 -19.78 3.17
C ASP A 329 -0.45 -19.95 4.54
N TYR A 330 0.83 -19.63 4.65
CA TYR A 330 1.54 -19.75 5.93
C TYR A 330 0.98 -18.81 7.00
N VAL A 331 0.76 -17.54 6.65
CA VAL A 331 0.22 -16.51 7.56
C VAL A 331 -1.20 -16.89 8.03
N TRP A 332 -2.04 -17.40 7.13
CA TRP A 332 -3.39 -17.86 7.48
C TRP A 332 -3.36 -18.94 8.59
N ASN A 333 -2.48 -19.92 8.44
CA ASN A 333 -2.43 -21.09 9.31
C ASN A 333 -1.63 -20.85 10.60
N ASN A 334 -0.64 -19.94 10.58
CA ASN A 334 0.36 -19.87 11.64
C ASN A 334 0.43 -18.51 12.37
N ALA A 335 -0.03 -17.41 11.75
CA ALA A 335 0.05 -16.06 12.34
C ALA A 335 -1.32 -15.49 12.76
N LYS A 336 -2.40 -16.25 12.55
CA LYS A 336 -3.77 -15.86 12.86
C LYS A 336 -4.26 -16.52 14.16
N ASN A 337 -5.10 -15.84 14.93
CA ASN A 337 -5.81 -16.46 16.05
C ASN A 337 -7.21 -17.01 15.64
N ASN A 338 -7.96 -17.55 16.60
CA ASN A 338 -9.30 -18.09 16.37
C ASN A 338 -10.35 -17.01 16.01
N GLN A 339 -9.98 -15.76 16.20
CA GLN A 339 -10.78 -14.57 15.91
C GLN A 339 -10.51 -14.03 14.49
N ASN A 340 -9.64 -14.67 13.72
CA ASN A 340 -9.16 -14.18 12.43
C ASN A 340 -8.37 -12.85 12.52
N GLU A 341 -7.82 -12.54 13.69
CA GLU A 341 -6.87 -11.43 13.86
C GLU A 341 -5.49 -11.97 13.51
N VAL A 342 -4.76 -11.23 12.67
CA VAL A 342 -3.44 -11.64 12.18
C VAL A 342 -2.36 -10.86 12.88
N SER A 343 -1.31 -11.54 13.34
CA SER A 343 -0.17 -10.92 13.99
C SER A 343 0.70 -10.18 12.99
N ALA A 344 1.28 -9.05 13.40
CA ALA A 344 2.31 -8.36 12.64
C ALA A 344 3.56 -9.22 12.37
N VAL A 345 3.77 -10.29 13.16
CA VAL A 345 4.85 -11.25 13.01
C VAL A 345 4.39 -12.49 12.22
N TRP A 346 4.64 -12.49 10.92
CA TRP A 346 4.14 -13.51 9.98
C TRP A 346 4.80 -14.89 10.10
N ILE A 347 5.93 -14.98 10.79
CA ILE A 347 6.81 -16.16 10.80
C ILE A 347 6.36 -17.24 11.81
N GLY A 348 5.17 -17.11 12.40
CA GLY A 348 4.53 -18.11 13.25
C GLY A 348 5.19 -18.33 14.61
N GLN A 349 6.32 -17.69 14.90
CA GLN A 349 6.88 -17.65 16.24
C GLN A 349 6.01 -16.72 17.09
N ARG A 350 5.43 -17.23 18.17
CA ARG A 350 4.77 -16.39 19.18
C ARG A 350 5.79 -15.40 19.73
N HIS A 351 5.79 -14.20 19.18
CA HIS A 351 6.29 -13.03 19.89
C HIS A 351 5.25 -12.67 20.96
N ASP A 352 5.74 -12.23 22.12
CA ASP A 352 4.90 -11.75 23.21
C ASP A 352 5.19 -10.25 23.42
N PRO A 353 4.20 -9.35 23.27
CA PRO A 353 2.84 -9.65 22.81
C PRO A 353 2.79 -9.88 21.29
N PRO A 354 1.96 -10.81 20.79
CA PRO A 354 1.66 -10.87 19.37
C PRO A 354 0.81 -9.64 19.05
N TRP A 355 1.39 -8.67 18.35
CA TRP A 355 0.68 -7.44 17.97
C TRP A 355 -0.47 -7.77 17.02
N TYR A 356 -1.67 -7.84 17.58
CA TYR A 356 -2.95 -8.01 16.88
C TYR A 356 -3.68 -6.68 16.94
N ASP A 357 -3.58 -5.89 15.88
CA ASP A 357 -4.24 -4.61 15.77
C ASP A 357 -4.73 -4.34 14.33
N ALA A 358 -5.27 -3.14 14.10
CA ALA A 358 -5.74 -2.73 12.80
C ALA A 358 -4.62 -2.69 11.74
N ILE A 359 -3.40 -2.29 12.11
CA ILE A 359 -2.27 -2.14 11.19
C ILE A 359 -1.81 -3.51 10.70
N ALA A 360 -1.56 -4.43 11.63
CA ALA A 360 -1.26 -5.82 11.32
C ALA A 360 -2.35 -6.47 10.46
N GLN A 361 -3.61 -6.19 10.76
CA GLN A 361 -4.75 -6.71 10.02
C GLN A 361 -4.82 -6.17 8.59
N ILE A 362 -4.61 -4.87 8.37
CA ILE A 362 -4.58 -4.25 7.04
C ILE A 362 -3.43 -4.87 6.22
N SER A 363 -2.25 -5.01 6.83
CA SER A 363 -1.09 -5.67 6.21
C SER A 363 -1.42 -7.09 5.73
N ALA A 364 -2.17 -7.85 6.52
CA ALA A 364 -2.62 -9.19 6.15
C ALA A 364 -3.72 -9.19 5.06
N ILE A 365 -4.59 -8.18 5.03
CA ILE A 365 -5.58 -8.01 3.96
C ILE A 365 -4.88 -7.75 2.63
N ASP A 366 -3.86 -6.90 2.58
CA ASP A 366 -3.05 -6.71 1.37
C ASP A 366 -2.45 -8.02 0.85
N LEU A 367 -1.94 -8.86 1.75
CA LEU A 367 -1.42 -10.19 1.40
C LEU A 367 -2.52 -11.09 0.82
N MET A 368 -3.71 -11.14 1.42
CA MET A 368 -4.82 -11.97 0.91
C MET A 368 -5.37 -11.45 -0.42
N ASN A 369 -5.45 -10.13 -0.58
CA ASN A 369 -5.80 -9.47 -1.84
C ASN A 369 -4.81 -9.83 -2.95
N ALA A 370 -3.52 -9.75 -2.65
CA ALA A 370 -2.45 -10.19 -3.56
C ALA A 370 -2.60 -11.68 -3.92
N ALA A 371 -2.97 -12.54 -2.97
CA ALA A 371 -3.17 -13.97 -3.20
C ALA A 371 -4.38 -14.28 -4.12
N ILE A 372 -5.48 -13.52 -4.00
CA ILE A 372 -6.61 -13.60 -4.95
C ILE A 372 -6.12 -13.31 -6.38
N TYR A 373 -5.28 -12.28 -6.55
CA TYR A 373 -4.74 -11.93 -7.86
C TYR A 373 -3.73 -12.96 -8.38
N ALA A 374 -2.79 -13.37 -7.53
CA ALA A 374 -1.72 -14.31 -7.87
C ALA A 374 -2.27 -15.68 -8.27
N SER A 375 -3.27 -16.20 -7.56
CA SER A 375 -3.88 -17.50 -7.85
C SER A 375 -4.57 -17.56 -9.22
N LYS A 376 -5.13 -16.44 -9.70
CA LYS A 376 -5.70 -16.32 -11.06
C LYS A 376 -4.64 -16.20 -12.15
N SER A 377 -3.40 -15.84 -11.77
CA SER A 377 -2.29 -15.57 -12.68
C SER A 377 -1.38 -16.77 -12.92
N MET A 378 -1.54 -17.86 -12.17
CA MET A 378 -0.80 -19.11 -12.33
C MET A 378 -1.42 -19.98 -13.44
N PRO A 379 -0.61 -20.74 -14.21
CA PRO A 379 -1.13 -21.75 -15.11
C PRO A 379 -1.98 -22.77 -14.32
N GLN A 380 -3.22 -23.00 -14.75
CA GLN A 380 -3.99 -24.13 -14.24
C GLN A 380 -3.40 -25.40 -14.86
N PHE A 381 -2.85 -26.29 -14.02
CA PHE A 381 -2.30 -27.58 -14.44
C PHE A 381 -3.36 -28.67 -14.45
#